data_AF-A0A9X8T1X5-F1
#
_entry.id   AF-A0A9X8T1X5-F1
#
_cell.length_a   1.000
_cell.length_b   1.000
_cell.length_c   1.000
_cell.angle_alpha   90.00
_cell.angle_beta   90.00
_cell.angle_gamma   90.00
#
_symmetry.space_group_name_H-M   'P 1'
#
loop_
_entity.id
_entity.type
_entity.pdbx_description
1 polymer ?
#
loop_
_entity_poly.entity_id
_entity_poly.type
_entity_poly.pdbx_seq_one_letter_code
_entity_poly.pdbx_strand_id
1 'polypeptide(L)' 'MTKKLSVKVFSDGAVLETMLKDLQTGLVTGFTTNPSLMKKSRHQFLYWLCQRSACQNYRLPSVL' A
#
# COMPACT_ATOMS: atom_id res chain seq x y z
N MET A 1 9.11 26.10 -25.66
CA MET A 1 8.94 24.67 -25.35
C MET A 1 8.30 24.53 -23.98
N THR A 2 7.08 23.99 -23.89
CA THR A 2 6.38 23.72 -22.64
C THR A 2 6.85 22.39 -22.05
N LYS A 3 7.47 22.42 -20.86
CA LYS A 3 7.82 21.19 -20.13
C LYS A 3 6.54 20.46 -19.74
N LYS A 4 6.40 19.21 -20.19
CA LYS A 4 5.33 18.32 -19.76
C LYS A 4 5.58 17.93 -18.30
N LEU A 5 4.68 18.30 -17.40
CA LEU A 5 4.75 17.87 -16.00
C LEU A 5 4.41 16.38 -15.93
N SER A 6 5.32 15.57 -15.38
CA SER A 6 5.07 14.16 -15.08
C SER A 6 4.48 14.05 -13.68
N VAL A 7 3.17 13.90 -13.60
CA VAL A 7 2.47 13.73 -12.32
C VAL A 7 2.32 12.23 -12.05
N LYS A 8 2.70 11.79 -10.84
CA LYS A 8 2.43 10.43 -10.33
C LYS A 8 1.34 10.53 -9.29
N VAL A 9 0.32 9.69 -9.40
CA VAL A 9 -0.78 9.65 -8.45
C VAL A 9 -0.59 8.46 -7.53
N PHE A 10 -0.69 8.68 -6.22
CA PHE A 10 -0.62 7.63 -5.22
C PHE A 10 -1.91 7.62 -4.41
N SER A 11 -2.44 6.43 -4.13
CA SER A 11 -3.60 6.27 -3.24
C SER A 11 -3.13 6.11 -1.78
N ASP A 12 -3.79 6.82 -0.87
CA ASP A 12 -3.61 6.72 0.58
C ASP A 12 -4.49 5.58 1.10
N GLY A 13 -3.90 4.64 1.82
CA GLY A 13 -4.70 3.61 2.46
C GLY A 13 -3.90 2.49 3.09
N ALA A 14 -4.67 1.59 3.72
CA ALA A 14 -4.17 0.32 4.20
C ALA A 14 -5.21 -0.81 4.03
N VAL A 15 -6.29 -0.61 3.28
CA VAL A 15 -7.29 -1.66 3.02
C VAL A 15 -7.07 -2.25 1.64
N LEU A 16 -6.59 -3.50 1.60
CA LEU A 16 -6.11 -4.15 0.38
C LEU A 16 -7.15 -4.14 -0.76
N GLU A 17 -8.41 -4.44 -0.47
CA GLU A 17 -9.48 -4.49 -1.48
C GLU A 17 -9.69 -3.13 -2.15
N THR A 18 -9.71 -2.05 -1.38
CA THR A 18 -9.86 -0.68 -1.91
C THR A 18 -8.65 -0.29 -2.74
N MET A 19 -7.45 -0.63 -2.27
CA MET A 19 -6.20 -0.32 -2.96
C MET A 19 -6.08 -1.08 -4.27
N LEU A 20 -6.49 -2.34 -4.32
CA LEU A 20 -6.53 -3.12 -5.57
C LEU A 20 -7.54 -2.55 -6.57
N LYS A 21 -8.71 -2.08 -6.11
CA LYS A 21 -9.68 -1.38 -6.96
C LYS A 21 -9.08 -0.10 -7.54
N ASP A 22 -8.40 0.69 -6.71
CA ASP A 22 -7.72 1.91 -7.18
C ASP A 22 -6.65 1.61 -8.22
N LEU A 23 -5.88 0.53 -8.05
CA LEU A 23 -4.90 0.09 -9.06
C LEU A 23 -5.57 -0.26 -10.39
N GLN A 24 -6.71 -0.94 -10.34
CA GLN A 24 -7.47 -1.36 -11.52
C GLN A 24 -8.02 -0.17 -12.32
N THR A 25 -8.18 1.01 -11.71
CA THR A 25 -8.57 2.22 -12.45
C THR A 25 -7.50 2.70 -13.44
N GLY A 26 -6.24 2.26 -13.28
CA GLY A 26 -5.12 2.69 -14.12
C GLY A 26 -4.64 4.13 -13.86
N LEU A 27 -5.27 4.85 -12.94
CA LEU A 27 -4.88 6.22 -12.57
C LEU A 27 -3.77 6.24 -11.53
N VAL A 28 -3.74 5.24 -10.64
CA VAL A 28 -2.85 5.18 -9.49
C VAL A 28 -1.57 4.42 -9.83
N THR A 29 -0.43 5.06 -9.60
CA THR A 29 0.91 4.50 -9.86
C THR A 29 1.43 3.69 -8.67
N GLY A 30 0.88 3.89 -7.47
CA GLY A 30 1.28 3.17 -6.28
C GLY A 30 0.51 3.61 -5.04
N PHE A 31 0.97 3.18 -3.88
CA PHE A 31 0.28 3.42 -2.62
C PHE A 31 1.16 4.08 -1.60
N THR A 32 0.55 4.93 -0.78
CA THR A 32 1.16 5.49 0.41
C THR A 32 0.38 5.02 1.62
N THR A 33 1.09 4.75 2.71
CA THR A 33 0.50 4.31 3.95
C THR A 33 1.18 5.03 5.10
N ASN A 34 0.50 5.12 6.23
CA ASN A 34 1.06 5.63 7.47
C ASN A 34 0.68 4.69 8.64
N PRO A 35 1.44 4.70 9.75
CA PRO A 35 1.17 3.80 10.88
C PRO A 35 -0.26 3.89 11.44
N SER A 36 -0.88 5.07 11.39
CA SER A 36 -2.25 5.28 11.85
C SER A 36 -3.28 4.54 10.99
N LEU A 37 -3.11 4.52 9.67
CA LEU A 37 -3.95 3.76 8.74
C LEU A 37 -3.74 2.26 8.91
N MET A 38 -2.49 1.82 9.07
CA MET A 38 -2.16 0.41 9.30
C MET A 38 -2.81 -0.14 10.57
N LYS A 39 -2.90 0.67 11.64
CA LYS A 39 -3.61 0.30 12.87
C LYS A 39 -5.11 0.10 12.64
N LYS A 40 -5.71 0.87 11.71
CA LYS A 40 -7.15 0.80 11.39
C LYS A 40 -7.49 -0.37 10.47
N SER A 41 -6.60 -0.74 9.56
CA SER A 41 -6.89 -1.74 8.52
C SER A 41 -6.83 -3.20 8.98
N ARG A 42 -6.46 -3.46 10.23
CA ARG A 42 -6.09 -4.79 10.75
C ARG A 42 -4.94 -5.40 9.93
N HIS A 43 -4.32 -6.45 10.46
CA HIS A 43 -3.01 -6.94 10.01
C HIS A 43 -2.86 -7.26 8.50
N GLN A 44 -3.96 -7.44 7.75
CA GLN A 44 -3.97 -7.89 6.36
C GLN A 44 -3.01 -7.13 5.42
N PHE A 45 -2.93 -5.80 5.55
CA PHE A 45 -2.05 -5.00 4.70
C PHE A 45 -0.56 -5.15 5.02
N LEU A 46 -0.21 -5.29 6.31
CA LEU A 46 1.15 -5.55 6.72
C LEU A 46 1.63 -6.91 6.19
N TYR A 47 0.79 -7.95 6.27
CA TYR A 47 1.08 -9.26 5.69
C TYR A 47 1.24 -9.20 4.17
N TRP A 48 0.41 -8.42 3.47
CA TRP A 48 0.51 -8.27 2.02
C TRP A 48 1.80 -7.55 1.59
N LEU A 49 2.17 -6.47 2.28
CA LEU A 49 3.47 -5.81 2.07
C LEU A 49 4.61 -6.77 2.29
N CYS A 50 4.55 -7.54 3.38
CA CYS A 50 5.55 -8.53 3.74
C CYS A 50 5.71 -9.62 2.64
N GLN A 51 4.61 -10.07 2.04
CA GLN A 51 4.64 -11.07 0.97
C GLN A 51 5.14 -10.53 -0.37
N ARG A 52 4.90 -9.25 -0.71
CA ARG A 52 5.35 -8.68 -2.00
C ARG A 52 6.75 -8.08 -1.97
N SER A 53 7.21 -7.60 -0.82
CA SER A 53 8.51 -6.92 -0.68
C SER A 53 9.66 -7.85 -0.30
N ALA A 54 9.48 -9.17 -0.37
CA ALA A 54 10.44 -10.16 0.13
C ALA A 54 10.73 -9.97 1.62
N CYS A 55 9.81 -10.42 2.48
CA CYS A 55 10.09 -10.67 3.89
C CYS A 55 11.11 -11.80 4.07
N GLN A 56 12.39 -11.51 3.82
CA GLN A 56 13.43 -12.03 4.69
C GLN A 56 13.38 -11.16 5.95
N ASN A 57 13.00 -11.75 7.09
CA ASN A 57 13.29 -11.22 8.43
C ASN A 57 12.30 -10.29 9.16
N TYR A 58 11.00 -10.26 8.83
CA TYR A 58 10.00 -9.76 9.80
C TYR A 58 9.34 -10.94 10.51
N ARG A 59 9.83 -11.24 11.73
CA ARG A 59 9.14 -12.10 12.69
C ARG A 59 7.87 -11.37 13.11
N LEU A 60 6.74 -11.77 12.54
CA LEU A 60 5.41 -11.31 12.94
C LEU A 60 5.23 -11.61 14.44
N PRO A 61 4.75 -10.66 15.25
CA PRO A 61 4.37 -10.98 16.61
C PRO A 61 3.21 -11.97 16.54
N SER A 62 3.42 -13.15 17.12
CA SER A 62 2.40 -14.16 17.34
C SER A 62 1.25 -13.50 18.09
N VAL A 63 0.09 -13.43 17.43
CA VAL A 63 -1.18 -13.07 18.06
C VAL A 63 -1.45 -14.14 19.13
N LEU A 64 -1.42 -13.73 20.39
CA LEU A 64 -1.94 -14.46 21.56
C LEU A 64 -3.30 -13.86 21.89
#